data_AF-A0A522SIV2-F1
#
_entry.id   AF-A0A522SIV2-F1
#
_cell.length_a   1.000
_cell.length_b   1.000
_cell.length_c   1.000
_cell.angle_alpha   90.00
_cell.angle_beta   90.00
_cell.angle_gamma   90.00
#
_symmetry.space_group_name_H-M   'P 1'
#
loop_
_entity.id
_entity.type
_entity.pdbx_description
1 polymer ?
#
loop_
_entity_poly.entity_id
_entity_poly.type
_entity_poly.pdbx_seq_one_letter_code
_entity_poly.pdbx_strand_id
1 'polypeptide(L)'
;MEVFRIAKSKFIDDLSGAGSRLHGGRWNKKGTAVVYTSCYRSLAALELIVHVPQKNLTNDYQLAIIDIPEGINMKIIYAESLPEHWRTVSINPHLQSIGDRWLAEGIYCILQVPSVVIPQEWNYVINPAHPEAKEIRIVKTEDLILDERFVTN
;
A
#
# COMPACT_ATOMS: atom_id res chain seq x y z
N MET A 1 4.62 13.44 7.41
CA MET A 1 3.43 13.44 6.52
C MET A 1 2.58 12.23 6.85
N GLU A 2 1.27 12.32 6.69
CA GLU A 2 0.37 11.19 6.96
C GLU A 2 0.08 10.38 5.70
N VAL A 3 0.05 9.06 5.85
CA VAL A 3 -0.44 8.12 4.85
C VAL A 3 -1.44 7.16 5.48
N PHE A 4 -2.26 6.55 4.64
CA PHE A 4 -3.44 5.82 5.07
C PHE A 4 -3.36 4.37 4.63
N ARG A 5 -3.70 3.46 5.54
CA ARG A 5 -3.79 2.03 5.25
C ARG A 5 -5.12 1.50 5.75
N ILE A 6 -5.83 0.75 4.91
CA ILE A 6 -7.01 0.00 5.33
C ILE A 6 -6.65 -1.48 5.35
N ALA A 7 -6.97 -2.14 6.47
CA ALA A 7 -6.78 -3.58 6.63
C ALA A 7 -7.84 -4.13 7.59
N LYS A 8 -8.01 -5.45 7.61
CA LYS A 8 -8.85 -6.09 8.63
C LYS A 8 -8.30 -5.75 10.02
N SER A 9 -9.17 -5.56 11.02
CA SER A 9 -8.79 -5.11 12.36
C SER A 9 -7.67 -5.95 12.98
N LYS A 10 -7.70 -7.28 12.79
CA LYS A 10 -6.65 -8.20 13.27
C LYS A 10 -5.24 -7.97 12.68
N PHE A 11 -5.11 -7.18 11.62
CA PHE A 11 -3.85 -6.93 10.90
C PHE A 11 -3.52 -5.43 10.78
N ILE A 12 -4.35 -4.54 11.33
CA ILE A 12 -4.18 -3.10 11.13
C ILE A 12 -2.87 -2.59 11.75
N ASP A 13 -2.45 -3.19 12.85
CA ASP A 13 -1.22 -2.84 13.57
C ASP A 13 0.04 -3.47 12.96
N ASP A 14 -0.11 -4.35 11.96
CA ASP A 14 1.02 -5.01 11.30
C ASP A 14 1.73 -4.08 10.31
N LEU A 15 2.86 -3.49 10.72
CA LEU A 15 3.79 -2.80 9.83
C LEU A 15 4.96 -3.69 9.35
N SER A 16 4.93 -5.00 9.61
CA SER A 16 5.99 -5.92 9.14
C SER A 16 5.82 -6.35 7.69
N GLY A 17 4.67 -6.09 7.07
CA GLY A 17 4.36 -6.51 5.71
C GLY A 17 4.12 -8.01 5.55
N ALA A 18 3.65 -8.70 6.59
CA ALA A 18 3.45 -10.15 6.54
C ALA A 18 2.43 -10.57 5.47
N GLY A 19 1.34 -9.82 5.30
CA GLY A 19 0.32 -10.11 4.29
C GLY A 19 0.86 -10.02 2.86
N SER A 20 1.57 -8.94 2.53
CA SER A 20 2.17 -8.77 1.20
C SER A 20 3.28 -9.78 0.95
N ARG A 21 4.02 -10.21 1.99
CA ARG A 21 5.01 -11.29 1.89
C ARG A 21 4.35 -12.61 1.48
N LEU A 22 3.21 -12.96 2.06
CA LEU A 22 2.53 -14.23 1.78
C LEU A 22 1.86 -14.25 0.39
N HIS A 23 1.25 -13.13 -0.01
CA HIS A 23 0.41 -13.09 -1.22
C HIS A 23 1.08 -12.43 -2.43
N GLY A 24 2.13 -11.64 -2.20
CA GLY A 24 2.67 -10.72 -3.19
C GLY A 24 1.75 -9.52 -3.40
N GLY A 25 2.18 -8.61 -4.26
CA GLY A 25 1.41 -7.45 -4.67
C GLY A 25 1.91 -6.88 -5.99
N ARG A 26 1.50 -5.65 -6.32
CA ARG A 26 1.93 -4.99 -7.57
C ARG A 26 3.42 -4.64 -7.55
N TRP A 27 3.94 -4.24 -6.40
CA TRP A 27 5.31 -3.75 -6.20
C TRP A 27 6.18 -4.71 -5.38
N ASN A 28 5.74 -5.95 -5.15
CA ASN A 28 6.55 -6.97 -4.48
C ASN A 28 6.16 -8.38 -4.93
N LYS A 29 7.14 -9.28 -5.01
CA LYS A 29 6.87 -10.72 -5.18
C LYS A 29 6.45 -11.39 -3.87
N LYS A 30 5.84 -12.56 -4.00
CA LYS A 30 5.67 -13.50 -2.88
C LYS A 30 7.04 -13.82 -2.27
N GLY A 31 7.10 -13.84 -0.95
CA GLY A 31 8.34 -13.98 -0.18
C GLY A 31 8.95 -12.66 0.27
N THR A 32 8.54 -11.53 -0.32
CA THR A 32 9.10 -10.21 -0.01
C THR A 32 8.10 -9.33 0.73
N ALA A 33 8.47 -8.82 1.90
CA ALA A 33 7.58 -8.02 2.74
C ALA A 33 7.64 -6.53 2.39
N VAL A 34 6.47 -5.93 2.24
CA VAL A 34 6.27 -4.47 2.10
C VAL A 34 4.96 -4.04 2.76
N VAL A 35 4.83 -2.77 3.14
CA VAL A 35 3.55 -2.22 3.62
C VAL A 35 3.01 -1.23 2.59
N TYR A 36 1.78 -1.46 2.11
CA TYR A 36 1.10 -0.57 1.17
C TYR A 36 0.28 0.46 1.93
N THR A 37 0.42 1.73 1.54
CA THR A 37 -0.39 2.85 2.02
C THR A 37 -0.74 3.78 0.86
N SER A 38 -1.69 4.69 1.10
CA SER A 38 -2.18 5.67 0.14
C SER A 38 -2.06 7.10 0.68
N CYS A 39 -1.93 8.08 -0.20
CA CYS A 39 -1.81 9.49 0.18
C CYS A 39 -3.08 10.09 0.78
N TYR A 40 -4.25 9.52 0.49
CA TYR A 40 -5.54 9.96 1.01
C TYR A 40 -6.37 8.81 1.56
N ARG A 41 -7.26 9.13 2.49
CA ARG A 41 -8.27 8.21 3.03
C ARG A 41 -9.20 7.70 1.92
N SER A 42 -9.63 8.59 1.04
CA SER A 42 -10.46 8.28 -0.14
C SER A 42 -9.75 7.29 -1.06
N LEU A 43 -8.46 7.50 -1.31
CA LEU A 43 -7.67 6.60 -2.13
C LEU A 43 -7.52 5.22 -1.49
N ALA A 44 -7.21 5.16 -0.20
CA ALA A 44 -7.12 3.88 0.53
C ALA A 44 -8.45 3.10 0.44
N ALA A 45 -9.58 3.79 0.61
CA ALA A 45 -10.91 3.19 0.49
C ALA A 45 -11.18 2.70 -0.94
N LEU A 46 -10.80 3.50 -1.94
CA LEU A 46 -10.96 3.13 -3.34
C LEU A 46 -10.09 1.91 -3.71
N GLU A 47 -8.84 1.86 -3.25
CA GLU A 47 -7.94 0.71 -3.42
C GLU A 47 -8.54 -0.56 -2.81
N LEU A 48 -9.18 -0.47 -1.64
CA LEU A 48 -9.93 -1.58 -1.06
C LEU A 48 -11.08 -2.04 -1.97
N ILE A 49 -11.96 -1.10 -2.36
CA ILE A 49 -13.21 -1.39 -3.07
C ILE A 49 -12.95 -2.00 -4.46
N VAL A 50 -11.92 -1.55 -5.16
CA VAL A 50 -11.63 -2.06 -6.52
C VAL A 50 -10.84 -3.38 -6.53
N HIS A 51 -10.09 -3.68 -5.47
CA HIS A 51 -9.27 -4.89 -5.40
C HIS A 51 -9.93 -6.04 -4.60
N VAL A 52 -10.89 -5.75 -3.72
CA VAL A 52 -11.60 -6.76 -2.95
C VAL A 52 -12.98 -7.00 -3.56
N PRO A 53 -13.32 -8.25 -3.94
CA PRO A 53 -14.67 -8.56 -4.41
C PRO A 53 -15.73 -8.14 -3.38
N GLN A 54 -16.83 -7.54 -3.82
CA GLN A 54 -17.88 -7.02 -2.93
C GLN A 54 -18.37 -8.03 -1.89
N LYS A 55 -18.54 -9.30 -2.27
CA LYS A 55 -18.92 -10.40 -1.36
C LYS A 55 -17.94 -10.68 -0.21
N ASN A 56 -16.72 -10.16 -0.30
CA ASN A 56 -15.66 -10.30 0.70
C ASN A 56 -15.46 -9.01 1.51
N LEU A 57 -16.17 -7.92 1.17
CA LEU A 57 -16.19 -6.70 1.96
C LEU A 57 -17.06 -6.96 3.19
N THR A 58 -16.44 -6.94 4.36
CA THR A 58 -17.06 -7.18 5.67
C THR A 58 -16.83 -5.96 6.56
N ASN A 59 -17.61 -5.80 7.64
CA ASN A 59 -17.46 -4.66 8.56
C ASN A 59 -16.32 -4.80 9.58
N ASP A 60 -15.29 -5.59 9.25
CA ASP A 60 -14.12 -5.84 10.12
C ASP A 60 -12.86 -5.13 9.63
N TYR A 61 -13.02 -4.00 8.93
CA TYR A 61 -11.91 -3.15 8.48
C TYR A 61 -11.68 -1.97 9.43
N GLN A 62 -10.41 -1.61 9.57
CA GLN A 62 -9.97 -0.38 10.22
C GLN A 62 -9.09 0.41 9.26
N LEU A 63 -9.04 1.71 9.51
CA LEU A 63 -8.18 2.67 8.86
C LEU A 63 -7.06 3.06 9.83
N ALA A 64 -5.81 2.85 9.44
CA ALA A 64 -4.65 3.37 10.13
C ALA A 64 -4.22 4.71 9.51
N ILE A 65 -3.96 5.68 10.36
CA ILE A 65 -3.21 6.89 10.06
C ILE A 65 -1.76 6.61 10.45
N ILE A 66 -0.86 6.65 9.47
CA ILE A 66 0.56 6.35 9.66
C ILE A 66 1.34 7.63 9.40
N ASP A 67 2.17 8.04 10.36
CA ASP A 67 3.09 9.17 10.19
C ASP A 67 4.42 8.70 9.62
N ILE A 68 4.83 9.35 8.54
CA ILE A 68 6.16 9.26 7.94
C ILE A 68 6.87 10.57 8.30
N PRO A 69 7.89 10.54 9.18
CA PRO A 69 8.63 11.74 9.56
C PRO A 69 9.27 12.46 8.37
N GLU A 70 9.50 13.76 8.51
CA GLU A 70 10.32 14.49 7.55
C GLU A 70 11.74 13.92 7.50
N GLY A 71 12.35 13.91 6.30
CA GLY A 71 13.72 13.43 6.09
C GLY A 71 13.85 11.93 5.80
N ILE A 72 12.78 11.14 5.89
CA ILE A 72 12.79 9.73 5.45
C ILE A 72 13.09 9.66 3.95
N ASN A 73 14.04 8.82 3.55
CA ASN A 73 14.45 8.70 2.16
C ASN A 73 13.37 7.99 1.31
N MET A 74 13.00 8.63 0.20
CA MET A 74 11.95 8.14 -0.71
C MET A 74 12.44 8.09 -2.16
N LYS A 75 12.08 7.04 -2.89
CA LYS A 75 12.26 6.92 -4.33
C LYS A 75 10.92 7.15 -5.02
N ILE A 76 10.87 8.08 -5.97
CA ILE A 76 9.66 8.37 -6.74
C ILE A 76 9.73 7.63 -8.08
N ILE A 77 8.67 6.92 -8.43
CA ILE A 77 8.47 6.34 -9.76
C ILE A 77 7.31 7.06 -10.41
N TYR A 78 7.57 7.79 -11.49
CA TYR A 78 6.55 8.54 -12.22
C TYR A 78 5.81 7.63 -13.21
N ALA A 79 4.53 7.92 -13.47
CA ALA A 79 3.68 7.10 -14.34
C ALA A 79 4.25 6.98 -15.77
N GLU A 80 4.93 8.01 -16.25
CA GLU A 80 5.58 8.12 -17.55
C GLU A 80 6.79 7.17 -17.68
N SER A 81 7.37 6.74 -16.55
CA SER A 81 8.49 5.79 -16.52
C SER A 81 8.05 4.33 -16.48
N LEU A 82 6.74 4.08 -16.34
CA LEU A 82 6.18 2.74 -16.23
C LEU A 82 5.87 2.15 -17.61
N PRO A 83 5.91 0.81 -17.77
CA PRO A 83 5.62 0.16 -19.03
C PRO A 83 4.21 0.47 -19.53
N GLU A 84 4.03 0.37 -20.85
CA GLU A 84 2.71 0.38 -21.47
C GLU A 84 1.82 -0.66 -20.77
N HIS A 85 0.59 -0.27 -20.42
CA HIS A 85 -0.36 -1.09 -19.67
C HIS A 85 0.03 -1.44 -18.21
N TRP A 86 0.86 -0.65 -17.53
CA TRP A 86 1.13 -0.83 -16.09
C TRP A 86 -0.16 -0.84 -15.22
N ARG A 87 -1.25 -0.29 -15.74
CA ARG A 87 -2.56 -0.21 -15.08
C ARG A 87 -3.44 -1.45 -15.20
N THR A 88 -2.97 -2.53 -15.82
CA THR A 88 -3.76 -3.77 -15.91
C THR A 88 -4.05 -4.35 -14.53
N VAL A 89 -5.22 -4.98 -14.41
CA VAL A 89 -5.69 -5.64 -13.18
C VAL A 89 -4.81 -6.85 -12.84
N SER A 90 -4.28 -7.54 -13.85
CA SER A 90 -3.37 -8.67 -13.67
C SER A 90 -2.04 -8.26 -13.04
N ILE A 91 -1.49 -9.16 -12.22
CA ILE A 91 -0.13 -9.05 -11.71
C ILE A 91 0.83 -8.94 -12.90
N ASN A 92 1.66 -7.90 -12.88
CA ASN A 92 2.66 -7.64 -13.90
C ASN A 92 4.06 -7.91 -13.34
N PRO A 93 4.76 -8.96 -13.79
CA PRO A 93 6.11 -9.30 -13.33
C PRO A 93 7.13 -8.16 -13.51
N HIS A 94 6.93 -7.30 -14.51
CA HIS A 94 7.79 -6.14 -14.74
C HIS A 94 7.66 -5.14 -13.58
N LEU A 95 6.44 -4.85 -13.12
CA LEU A 95 6.23 -3.95 -11.97
C LEU A 95 6.79 -4.52 -10.68
N GLN A 96 6.63 -5.82 -10.46
CA GLN A 96 7.23 -6.49 -9.31
C GLN A 96 8.77 -6.41 -9.36
N SER A 97 9.38 -6.50 -10.54
CA SER A 97 10.83 -6.37 -10.69
C SER A 97 11.36 -4.97 -10.34
N ILE A 98 10.56 -3.92 -10.57
CA ILE A 98 10.89 -2.55 -10.16
C ILE A 98 10.96 -2.49 -8.63
N GLY A 99 9.94 -3.04 -7.96
CA GLY A 99 9.88 -3.07 -6.49
C GLY A 99 10.96 -3.95 -5.87
N ASP A 100 11.20 -5.15 -6.41
CA ASP A 100 12.27 -6.04 -5.94
C ASP A 100 13.65 -5.36 -6.07
N ARG A 101 13.90 -4.62 -7.15
CA ARG A 101 15.15 -3.86 -7.33
C ARG A 101 15.29 -2.77 -6.28
N TRP A 102 14.22 -1.99 -6.05
CA TRP A 102 14.20 -0.98 -5.00
C TRP A 102 14.50 -1.57 -3.61
N LEU A 103 13.91 -2.72 -3.28
CA LEU A 103 14.15 -3.41 -2.01
C LEU A 103 15.58 -3.94 -1.90
N ALA A 104 16.12 -4.50 -2.99
CA ALA A 104 17.49 -5.00 -3.04
C ALA A 104 18.55 -3.89 -2.96
N GLU A 105 18.26 -2.71 -3.53
CA GLU A 105 19.11 -1.52 -3.39
C GLU A 105 19.22 -1.10 -1.92
N GLY A 106 18.13 -1.16 -1.15
CA GLY A 106 18.14 -0.86 0.28
C GLY A 106 18.51 0.59 0.63
N ILE A 107 18.49 1.50 -0.35
CA ILE A 107 18.86 2.92 -0.21
C ILE A 107 17.68 3.78 0.29
N TYR A 108 16.46 3.43 -0.13
CA TYR A 108 15.27 4.23 0.13
C TYR A 108 14.29 3.44 1.00
N CYS A 109 13.82 4.05 2.09
CA CYS A 109 12.83 3.47 2.99
C CYS A 109 11.46 3.30 2.32
N ILE A 110 11.12 4.22 1.42
CA ILE A 110 9.80 4.32 0.81
C ILE A 110 9.92 4.38 -0.72
N LEU A 111 9.03 3.68 -1.40
CA LEU A 111 8.77 3.84 -2.83
C LEU A 111 7.44 4.58 -3.01
N GLN A 112 7.49 5.81 -3.50
CA GLN A 112 6.32 6.58 -3.90
C GLN A 112 5.96 6.22 -5.35
N VAL A 113 4.75 5.75 -5.57
CA VAL A 113 4.28 5.20 -6.86
C VAL A 113 2.88 5.71 -7.20
N PRO A 114 2.54 5.92 -8.47
CA PRO A 114 1.20 6.36 -8.84
C PRO A 114 0.17 5.29 -8.48
N SER A 115 -1.01 5.70 -8.03
CA SER A 115 -2.11 4.74 -7.88
C SER A 115 -2.54 4.23 -9.25
N VAL A 116 -2.80 2.93 -9.31
CA VAL A 116 -3.35 2.30 -10.52
C VAL A 116 -4.75 2.84 -10.84
N VAL A 117 -5.49 3.21 -9.80
CA VAL A 117 -6.88 3.65 -9.87
C VAL A 117 -6.95 5.12 -10.26
N ILE A 118 -6.21 5.98 -9.55
CA ILE A 118 -6.12 7.43 -9.82
C ILE A 118 -4.63 7.79 -10.03
N PRO A 119 -4.11 7.78 -11.28
CA PRO A 119 -2.69 8.01 -11.55
C PRO A 119 -2.12 9.36 -11.13
N GLN A 120 -3.00 10.35 -10.88
CA GLN A 120 -2.65 11.67 -10.36
C GLN A 120 -2.39 11.67 -8.84
N GLU A 121 -2.75 10.58 -8.15
CA GLU A 121 -2.53 10.39 -6.72
C GLU A 121 -1.49 9.30 -6.45
N TRP A 122 -0.97 9.28 -5.23
CA TRP A 122 0.21 8.49 -4.86
C TRP A 122 -0.12 7.41 -3.82
N ASN A 123 0.41 6.21 -4.04
CA ASN A 123 0.60 5.22 -2.99
C ASN A 123 2.05 5.30 -2.48
N TYR A 124 2.24 4.95 -1.22
CA TYR A 124 3.56 4.85 -0.60
C TYR A 124 3.76 3.41 -0.14
N VAL A 125 4.80 2.77 -0.68
CA VAL A 125 5.17 1.40 -0.33
C VAL A 125 6.36 1.48 0.62
N ILE A 126 6.19 1.00 1.85
CA ILE A 126 7.21 1.05 2.89
C ILE A 126 8.00 -0.26 2.87
N ASN A 127 9.33 -0.17 2.93
CA ASN A 127 10.23 -1.29 3.15
C ASN A 127 10.42 -1.50 4.67
N PRO A 128 9.75 -2.49 5.29
CA PRO A 128 9.86 -2.71 6.73
C PRO A 128 11.26 -3.17 7.19
N ALA A 129 12.11 -3.63 6.28
CA ALA A 129 13.48 -4.03 6.59
C ALA A 129 14.47 -2.86 6.57
N HIS A 130 14.07 -1.68 6.08
CA HIS A 130 14.94 -0.51 6.04
C HIS A 130 15.15 0.08 7.45
N PRO A 131 16.38 0.51 7.84
CA PRO A 131 16.63 1.03 9.19
C PRO A 131 15.77 2.23 9.59
N GLU A 132 15.38 3.07 8.63
CA GLU A 132 14.50 4.23 8.88
C GLU A 132 13.03 3.85 9.10
N ALA A 133 12.61 2.61 8.78
CA ALA A 133 11.22 2.19 8.93
C ALA A 133 10.75 2.17 10.39
N LYS A 134 11.69 2.07 11.34
CA LYS A 134 11.41 2.16 12.79
C LYS A 134 10.88 3.53 13.23
N GLU A 135 11.12 4.58 12.45
CA GLU A 135 10.64 5.93 12.72
C GLU A 135 9.20 6.13 12.23
N ILE A 136 8.71 5.24 11.35
CA ILE A 136 7.35 5.25 10.81
C ILE A 136 6.44 4.54 11.80
N ARG A 137 5.35 5.21 12.22
CA ARG A 137 4.43 4.68 13.25
C ARG A 137 2.99 4.94 12.91
N ILE A 138 2.12 4.03 13.38
CA ILE A 138 0.68 4.26 13.41
C ILE A 138 0.42 5.31 14.50
N VAL A 139 -0.19 6.42 14.11
CA VAL A 139 -0.61 7.49 15.02
C VAL A 139 -1.98 7.20 15.59
N LYS A 140 -2.86 6.62 14.77
CA LYS A 140 -4.24 6.32 15.14
C LYS A 140 -4.80 5.20 14.28
N THR A 141 -5.67 4.39 14.86
CA THR A 141 -6.56 3.48 14.14
C THR A 141 -8.02 3.90 14.38
N GLU A 142 -8.84 3.77 13.36
CA GLU A 142 -10.26 4.12 13.37
C GLU A 142 -11.06 3.00 12.72
N ASP A 143 -12.24 2.69 13.23
CA ASP A 143 -13.16 1.75 12.58
C ASP A 143 -13.60 2.31 11.24
N LEU A 144 -13.50 1.48 10.19
CA LEU A 144 -13.98 1.84 8.87
C LEU A 144 -15.37 1.24 8.66
N ILE A 145 -16.38 2.10 8.79
CA ILE A 145 -17.76 1.74 8.46
C ILE A 145 -17.93 1.88 6.95
N LEU A 146 -18.01 0.75 6.25
CA LEU A 146 -18.35 0.73 4.84
C LEU A 146 -19.83 1.07 4.66
N ASP A 147 -20.12 2.00 3.76
CA ASP A 147 -21.49 2.35 3.40
C ASP A 147 -22.21 1.13 2.79
N GLU A 148 -23.49 0.96 3.13
CA GLU A 148 -24.33 -0.16 2.67
C GLU A 148 -24.38 -0.30 1.14
N ARG A 149 -24.11 0.77 0.39
CA ARG A 149 -24.04 0.72 -1.07
C ARG A 149 -22.81 -0.06 -1.59
N PHE A 150 -21.80 -0.30 -0.75
CA PHE A 150 -20.59 -1.07 -1.11
C PHE A 150 -20.61 -2.51 -0.62
N VAL A 151 -21.34 -2.79 0.46
CA VAL A 151 -21.46 -4.13 1.05
C VAL A 151 -22.83 -4.71 0.72
N THR A 152 -22.85 -5.84 0.01
CA THR A 152 -24.09 -6.60 -0.21
C THR A 152 -24.31 -7.51 0.99
N ASN A 153 -25.46 -7.38 1.65
CA ASN A 153 -25.92 -8.32 2.67
C ASN A 153 -26.10 -9.73 2.09
#